data_AF-A0A938SZZ1-F1
#
_entry.id   AF-A0A938SZZ1-F1
#
_cell.length_a   1.000
_cell.length_b   1.000
_cell.length_c   1.000
_cell.angle_alpha   90.00
_cell.angle_beta   90.00
_cell.angle_gamma   90.00
#
_symmetry.space_group_name_H-M   'P 1'
#
loop_
_entity.id
_entity.type
_entity.pdbx_description
1 polymer ?
#
loop_
_entity_poly.entity_id
_entity_poly.type
_entity_poly.pdbx_seq_one_letter_code
_entity_poly.pdbx_strand_id
1 'polypeptide(L)'
;MTRDELKNRAIDYLAGKVTCKEFTEAATDYLEGSQTWLGWVRFQMHLGLCPGCRAYLRQMKKTIHTLGRLPEEPIPPAVRDELLQRFRTGKSR
;
A
#
# COMPACT_ATOMS: atom_id res chain seq x y z
N MET A 1 -31.14 20.77 -8.12
CA MET A 1 -30.03 20.12 -7.41
C MET A 1 -28.92 21.13 -7.26
N THR A 2 -28.59 21.50 -6.03
CA THR A 2 -27.58 22.53 -5.73
C THR A 2 -26.17 21.97 -5.87
N ARG A 3 -25.18 22.85 -6.01
CA ARG A 3 -23.75 22.46 -6.11
C ARG A 3 -23.28 21.63 -4.91
N ASP A 4 -23.80 21.94 -3.73
CA ASP A 4 -23.40 21.30 -2.48
C ASP A 4 -24.09 19.93 -2.30
N GLU A 5 -25.33 19.78 -2.76
CA GLU A 5 -25.98 18.46 -2.88
C GLU A 5 -25.21 17.54 -3.83
N LEU A 6 -24.75 18.08 -4.95
CA LEU A 6 -23.97 17.34 -5.95
C LEU A 6 -22.62 16.89 -5.39
N LYS A 7 -21.95 17.75 -4.62
CA LYS A 7 -20.71 17.44 -3.89
C LYS A 7 -20.93 16.37 -2.82
N ASN A 8 -21.94 16.50 -1.98
CA ASN A 8 -22.22 15.53 -0.92
C ASN A 8 -22.54 14.15 -1.52
N ARG A 9 -23.34 14.11 -2.59
CA ARG A 9 -23.65 12.84 -3.28
C ARG A 9 -22.45 12.22 -3.97
N ALA A 10 -21.55 13.03 -4.51
CA ALA A 10 -20.29 12.56 -5.08
C ALA A 10 -19.36 11.99 -3.99
N ILE A 11 -19.28 12.65 -2.82
CA ILE A 11 -18.54 12.14 -1.66
C ILE A 11 -19.17 10.84 -1.15
N ASP A 12 -20.49 10.73 -1.06
CA ASP A 12 -21.16 9.49 -0.66
C ASP A 12 -20.99 8.36 -1.67
N TYR A 13 -20.85 8.65 -2.96
CA TYR A 13 -20.56 7.62 -3.98
C TYR A 13 -19.09 7.21 -4.01
N LEU A 14 -18.17 8.17 -3.79
CA LEU A 14 -16.73 7.96 -3.83
C LEU A 14 -16.13 7.49 -2.50
N ALA A 15 -16.75 7.83 -1.37
CA ALA A 15 -16.31 7.45 -0.02
C ALA A 15 -17.33 6.56 0.70
N GLY A 16 -18.61 6.69 0.36
CA GLY A 16 -19.67 5.90 0.99
C GLY A 16 -19.63 4.45 0.52
N LYS A 17 -19.67 3.57 1.53
CA LYS A 17 -19.53 2.11 1.47
C LYS A 17 -18.11 1.53 1.45
N VAL A 18 -17.08 2.27 1.84
CA VAL A 18 -15.88 1.58 2.38
C VAL A 18 -16.04 1.47 3.88
N THR A 19 -16.37 0.27 4.34
CA THR A 19 -16.38 -0.08 5.76
C THR A 19 -14.95 -0.22 6.27
N CYS A 20 -14.77 -0.13 7.59
CA CYS A 20 -13.46 -0.41 8.21
C CYS A 20 -12.96 -1.82 7.86
N LYS A 21 -13.88 -2.79 7.70
CA LYS A 21 -13.56 -4.17 7.30
C LYS A 21 -12.98 -4.23 5.89
N GLU A 22 -13.69 -3.68 4.90
CA GLU A 22 -13.23 -3.62 3.51
C GLU A 22 -11.90 -2.85 3.40
N PHE A 23 -11.73 -1.80 4.20
CA PHE A 23 -10.45 -1.09 4.31
C PHE A 23 -9.33 -2.00 4.79
N THR A 24 -9.53 -2.75 5.87
CA THR A 24 -8.50 -3.66 6.40
C THR A 24 -8.18 -4.79 5.44
N GLU A 25 -9.16 -5.30 4.70
CA GLU A 25 -8.99 -6.33 3.67
C GLU A 25 -8.17 -5.79 2.48
N ALA A 26 -8.40 -4.55 2.07
CA ALA A 26 -7.66 -3.90 0.98
C ALA A 26 -6.31 -3.29 1.41
N ALA A 27 -5.94 -3.36 2.70
CA ALA A 27 -4.78 -2.65 3.22
C ALA A 27 -3.45 -3.21 2.70
N THR A 28 -3.36 -4.52 2.50
CA THR A 28 -2.16 -5.17 1.94
C THR A 28 -1.94 -4.72 0.50
N ASP A 29 -2.97 -4.80 -0.35
CA ASP A 29 -2.90 -4.35 -1.75
C ASP A 29 -2.47 -2.88 -1.87
N TYR A 30 -2.98 -2.04 -0.96
CA TYR A 30 -2.57 -0.64 -0.89
C TYR A 30 -1.09 -0.47 -0.51
N LEU A 31 -0.59 -1.25 0.46
CA LEU A 31 0.81 -1.18 0.92
C LEU A 31 1.78 -1.74 -0.12
N GLU A 32 1.34 -2.72 -0.92
CA GLU A 32 2.13 -3.35 -1.98
C GLU A 32 2.00 -2.64 -3.34
N GLY A 33 1.08 -1.67 -3.46
CA GLY A 33 0.88 -0.90 -4.69
C GLY A 33 0.14 -1.66 -5.80
N SER A 34 -0.58 -2.73 -5.46
CA SER A 34 -1.35 -3.54 -6.41
C SER A 34 -2.79 -3.04 -6.62
N GLN A 35 -3.19 -1.95 -5.95
CA GLN A 35 -4.55 -1.43 -6.05
C GLN A 35 -4.86 -0.72 -7.38
N THR A 36 -6.11 -0.85 -7.81
CA THR A 36 -6.66 -0.07 -8.92
C THR A 36 -6.74 1.42 -8.57
N TRP A 37 -6.71 2.30 -9.58
CA TRP A 37 -6.81 3.75 -9.35
C TRP A 37 -8.06 4.16 -8.56
N LEU A 38 -9.21 3.56 -8.90
CA LEU A 38 -10.47 3.86 -8.21
C LEU A 38 -10.48 3.33 -6.77
N GLY A 39 -9.88 2.16 -6.53
CA GLY A 39 -9.72 1.62 -5.19
C GLY A 39 -8.77 2.47 -4.33
N TRP A 40 -7.69 2.98 -4.91
CA TRP A 40 -6.80 3.92 -4.24
C TRP A 40 -7.51 5.21 -3.80
N VAL A 41 -8.31 5.81 -4.69
CA VAL A 41 -9.10 7.02 -4.36
C VAL A 41 -10.05 6.74 -3.19
N ARG A 42 -10.80 5.63 -3.24
CA ARG A 42 -11.71 5.19 -2.17
C ARG A 42 -10.97 5.01 -0.84
N PHE A 43 -9.80 4.36 -0.87
CA PHE A 43 -8.95 4.13 0.29
C PHE A 43 -8.46 5.43 0.94
N GLN A 44 -8.01 6.40 0.12
CA GLN A 44 -7.58 7.72 0.59
C GLN A 44 -8.73 8.52 1.20
N MET A 45 -9.91 8.49 0.57
CA MET A 45 -11.09 9.17 1.11
C MET A 45 -11.47 8.61 2.49
N HIS A 46 -11.47 7.28 2.66
CA HIS A 46 -11.75 6.65 3.96
C HIS A 46 -10.73 7.05 5.03
N LEU A 47 -9.43 7.12 4.69
CA LEU A 47 -8.39 7.62 5.61
C LEU A 47 -8.63 9.08 6.03
N GLY A 48 -9.19 9.92 5.15
CA GLY A 48 -9.56 11.29 5.48
C GLY A 48 -10.62 11.36 6.58
N LEU A 49 -11.57 10.43 6.55
CA LEU A 49 -12.78 10.45 7.39
C LEU A 49 -12.67 9.59 8.66
N CYS A 50 -11.86 8.53 8.66
CA CYS A 50 -11.81 7.55 9.75
C CYS A 50 -10.47 7.58 10.53
N PRO A 51 -10.44 8.15 11.75
CA PRO A 51 -9.23 8.15 12.59
C PRO A 51 -8.74 6.74 12.97
N GLY A 52 -9.65 5.77 13.13
CA GLY A 52 -9.32 4.39 13.47
C GLY A 52 -8.53 3.69 12.37
N CYS A 53 -8.98 3.78 11.13
CA CYS A 53 -8.26 3.22 9.98
C CYS A 53 -6.93 3.93 9.71
N ARG A 54 -6.82 5.24 10.02
CA ARG A 54 -5.51 5.91 10.05
C ARG A 54 -4.57 5.31 11.07
N ALA A 55 -5.05 5.02 12.28
CA ALA A 55 -4.25 4.40 13.32
C ALA A 55 -3.83 2.97 12.94
N TYR A 56 -4.75 2.18 12.41
CA TYR A 56 -4.47 0.85 11.87
C TYR A 56 -3.37 0.88 10.79
N LEU A 57 -3.48 1.77 9.80
CA LEU A 57 -2.48 1.86 8.74
C LEU A 57 -1.10 2.26 9.29
N ARG A 58 -1.04 3.19 10.27
CA ARG A 58 0.22 3.52 10.95
C ARG A 58 0.81 2.31 11.68
N GLN A 59 -0.02 1.51 12.35
CA GLN A 59 0.41 0.28 13.00
C GLN A 59 0.99 -0.71 12.00
N MET A 60 0.28 -0.98 10.89
CA MET A 60 0.76 -1.90 9.84
C MET A 60 2.11 -1.45 9.27
N LYS A 61 2.27 -0.15 8.97
CA LYS A 61 3.56 0.41 8.52
C LYS A 61 4.68 0.20 9.55
N LYS A 62 4.38 0.38 10.83
CA LYS A 62 5.34 0.13 11.91
C LYS A 62 5.70 -1.35 11.99
N THR A 63 4.74 -2.26 11.89
CA THR A 63 4.97 -3.71 11.87
C THR A 63 5.90 -4.10 10.72
N ILE A 64 5.61 -3.64 9.50
CA ILE A 64 6.45 -3.89 8.31
C ILE A 64 7.88 -3.39 8.55
N HIS A 65 8.02 -2.15 9.02
CA HIS A 65 9.32 -1.55 9.31
C HIS A 65 10.11 -2.29 10.39
N THR A 66 9.43 -2.76 11.44
CA THR A 66 10.06 -3.53 12.51
C THR A 66 10.52 -4.89 12.01
N LEU A 67 9.69 -5.60 11.25
CA LEU A 67 10.03 -6.92 10.71
C LEU A 67 11.11 -6.84 9.63
N GLY A 68 11.11 -5.80 8.80
CA GLY A 68 12.15 -5.55 7.79
C GLY A 68 13.53 -5.21 8.35
N ARG A 69 13.68 -5.11 9.68
CA ARG A 69 14.98 -4.93 10.37
C ARG A 69 15.56 -6.22 10.93
N LEU A 70 14.84 -7.33 10.80
CA LEU A 70 15.38 -8.63 11.19
C LEU A 70 16.58 -8.96 10.29
N PRO A 71 17.61 -9.66 10.82
CA PRO A 71 18.72 -10.10 10.01
C PRO A 71 18.20 -10.89 8.81
N GLU A 72 18.62 -10.50 7.61
CA GLU A 72 18.33 -11.29 6.41
C GLU A 72 19.10 -12.60 6.47
N GLU A 73 18.51 -13.65 5.91
CA GLU A 73 19.23 -14.91 5.68
C GLU A 73 20.45 -14.60 4.78
N PRO A 74 21.67 -14.98 5.19
CA PRO A 74 22.85 -14.69 4.40
C PRO A 74 22.74 -15.35 3.02
N ILE A 75 22.88 -14.55 1.97
CA ILE A 75 22.91 -15.05 0.60
C ILE A 75 24.12 -15.99 0.45
N PRO A 76 23.94 -17.23 -0.03
CA PRO A 76 25.06 -18.14 -0.25
C PRO A 76 26.11 -17.49 -1.16
N PRO A 77 27.42 -17.56 -0.83
CA PRO A 77 28.47 -16.89 -1.59
C PRO A 77 28.44 -17.20 -3.09
N ALA A 78 28.17 -18.45 -3.45
CA ALA A 78 28.05 -18.90 -4.85
C ALA A 78 26.96 -18.14 -5.61
N VAL A 79 25.79 -17.92 -5.00
CA VAL A 79 24.67 -17.17 -5.60
C VAL A 79 25.05 -15.70 -5.77
N ARG A 80 25.68 -15.10 -4.75
CA ARG A 80 26.15 -13.71 -4.82
C ARG A 80 27.16 -13.50 -5.95
N ASP A 81 28.12 -14.41 -6.09
CA ASP A 81 29.18 -14.31 -7.09
C ASP A 81 28.63 -14.49 -8.51
N GLU A 82 27.69 -15.42 -8.70
CA GLU A 82 26.98 -15.58 -9.96
C GLU A 82 26.20 -14.31 -10.34
N LEU A 83 25.47 -13.71 -9.40
CA LEU A 83 24.73 -12.47 -9.63
C LEU A 83 25.68 -11.32 -10.04
N LEU A 84 26.80 -11.15 -9.33
CA LEU A 84 27.79 -10.13 -9.66
C LEU A 84 28.43 -10.35 -11.04
N GLN A 85 28.68 -11.60 -11.42
CA GLN A 85 29.19 -11.92 -12.75
C GLN A 85 28.19 -11.52 -13.83
N ARG A 86 26.90 -11.87 -13.68
CA ARG A 86 25.83 -11.48 -14.61
C ARG A 86 25.69 -9.96 -14.74
N PHE A 87 25.79 -9.21 -13.64
CA PHE A 87 25.75 -7.75 -13.69
C PHE A 87 26.95 -7.13 -14.43
N ARG A 88 28.15 -7.70 -14.27
CA ARG A 88 29.36 -7.21 -14.95
C ARG A 88 29.33 -7.48 -16.45
N THR A 89 28.90 -8.67 -16.86
CA THR A 89 28.82 -9.04 -18.28
C THR A 89 27.65 -8.36 -18.99
N GLY A 90 26.55 -8.11 -18.29
CA GLY A 90 25.40 -7.37 -18.81
C GLY A 90 25.64 -5.87 -19.02
N LYS A 91 26.59 -5.25 -18.30
CA LYS A 91 26.99 -3.84 -18.48
C LYS A 91 27.90 -3.60 -19.70
N SER A 92 28.32 -4.66 -20.39
CA SER A 92 29.17 -4.61 -21.59
C SER A 92 28.36 -4.61 -22.89
N ARG A 93 27.05 -4.34 -22.82
CA ARG A 93 26.12 -4.22 -23.96
C ARG A 93 25.29 -2.95 -23.79
#